data_AF-A0A0D2SMW9-F1
#
_entry.id   AF-A0A0D2SMW9-F1
#
_cell.length_a   1.000
_cell.length_b   1.000
_cell.length_c   1.000
_cell.angle_alpha   90.00
_cell.angle_beta   90.00
_cell.angle_gamma   90.00
#
_symmetry.space_group_name_H-M   'P 1'
#
loop_
_entity.id
_entity.type
_entity.pdbx_description
1 polymer ?
#
loop_
_entity_poly.entity_id
_entity_poly.type
_entity_poly.pdbx_seq_one_letter_code
_entity_poly.pdbx_strand_id
1 'polypeptide(L)'
;MFYFSLGLLALGAGGVKGALPALGGDQFDHKDPKEAKALARYFNWLLLSTTLGACVGVTGIVYLTTEKHKWYWGFFISTVATFIGFTVLALGKPFYRLREPKMADSPIIRITQVIVVAINNSKLALPDSPDELYEIRKTENDFREEIISHTNQFRFLDKAAIVPKDSKTTPWTVCTVTQVEEVKILTRMLPILFSTVIMNTCLAQLQTFSVMQGNFMNRKIGNFNVPAASIPIIPLVFMSILVPIYEFFFVPFARKITKHPSGITQLQRVGVGLVLSAISMAIAGIVEVKRRDQAHRDIMKPISLFWLSFQYGIFGIADMFTLVGLLEFFYREAPIGMRSLSTSFTWLTLSFGYFLSTVFVNVINAITKRTSSSKQGWIHGLDLDSSHLNLFYWFLAILSCLNFLNYLYWASWYKYKTEEPDHSEPKPIDMTTEQLPMEEVPDPTEAKGEDLSTRPLVAEEEPEHTEAKAKDLSTGPLLVKEGSTVDGGVTEVHEGPSSVQTEDSKQQPTS
;
A
#
# COMPACT_ATOMS: atom_id res chain seq x y z
N MET A 1 -12.22 -6.28 -27.55
CA MET A 1 -13.15 -5.64 -26.60
C MET A 1 -12.95 -6.12 -25.18
N PHE A 2 -13.17 -7.41 -24.84
CA PHE A 2 -13.04 -7.92 -23.46
C PHE A 2 -11.71 -7.58 -22.76
N TYR A 3 -10.55 -7.93 -23.35
CA TYR A 3 -9.24 -7.63 -22.76
C TYR A 3 -8.95 -6.12 -22.62
N PHE A 4 -9.43 -5.33 -23.57
CA PHE A 4 -9.31 -3.87 -23.51
C PHE A 4 -10.11 -3.30 -22.33
N SER A 5 -11.34 -3.76 -22.13
CA SER A 5 -12.16 -3.39 -20.98
C SER A 5 -11.54 -3.81 -19.65
N LEU A 6 -10.91 -5.00 -19.59
CA LEU A 6 -10.15 -5.44 -18.41
C LEU A 6 -8.94 -4.54 -18.14
N GLY A 7 -8.22 -4.11 -19.19
CA GLY A 7 -7.12 -3.17 -19.06
C GLY A 7 -7.56 -1.81 -18.51
N LEU A 8 -8.68 -1.27 -19.01
CA LEU A 8 -9.27 -0.03 -18.49
C LEU A 8 -9.73 -0.17 -17.04
N LEU A 9 -10.36 -1.30 -16.69
CA LEU A 9 -10.76 -1.60 -15.31
C LEU A 9 -9.54 -1.65 -14.38
N ALA A 10 -8.46 -2.31 -14.79
CA ALA A 10 -7.23 -2.40 -14.01
C ALA A 10 -6.58 -1.02 -13.81
N LEU A 11 -6.51 -0.20 -14.86
CA LEU A 11 -5.97 1.15 -14.80
C LEU A 11 -6.80 2.05 -13.86
N GLY A 12 -8.12 2.04 -14.01
CA GLY A 12 -9.02 2.82 -13.15
C GLY A 12 -8.97 2.37 -11.68
N ALA A 13 -9.06 1.06 -11.44
CA ALA A 13 -9.03 0.50 -10.09
C ALA A 13 -7.68 0.75 -9.40
N GLY A 14 -6.56 0.62 -10.13
CA GLY A 14 -5.23 0.91 -9.61
C GLY A 14 -5.05 2.37 -9.19
N GLY A 15 -5.47 3.31 -10.05
CA GLY A 15 -5.40 4.75 -9.76
C GLY A 15 -6.23 5.14 -8.54
N VAL A 16 -7.47 4.65 -8.45
CA VAL A 16 -8.37 4.95 -7.31
C VAL A 16 -7.81 4.38 -6.00
N LYS A 17 -7.30 3.14 -5.99
CA LYS A 17 -6.74 2.52 -4.78
C LYS A 17 -5.55 3.29 -4.21
N GLY A 18 -4.70 3.87 -5.07
CA GLY A 18 -3.55 4.65 -4.63
C GLY A 18 -3.91 6.05 -4.15
N ALA A 19 -4.87 6.72 -4.81
CA ALA A 19 -5.18 8.13 -4.55
C ALA A 19 -6.26 8.35 -3.49
N LEU A 20 -7.26 7.47 -3.39
CA LEU A 20 -8.45 7.71 -2.57
C LEU A 20 -8.16 7.79 -1.06
N PRO A 21 -7.37 6.87 -0.44
CA PRO A 21 -7.04 6.97 0.98
C PRO A 21 -6.26 8.25 1.31
N ALA A 22 -5.33 8.64 0.43
CA ALA A 22 -4.53 9.85 0.57
C ALA A 22 -5.39 11.11 0.45
N LEU A 23 -6.23 11.21 -0.59
CA LEU A 23 -7.14 12.33 -0.80
C LEU A 23 -8.05 12.57 0.42
N GLY A 24 -8.63 11.51 0.97
CA GLY A 24 -9.47 11.65 2.16
C GLY A 24 -8.68 11.95 3.43
N GLY A 25 -7.44 11.46 3.54
CA GLY A 25 -6.55 11.81 4.65
C GLY A 25 -6.13 13.28 4.65
N ASP A 26 -5.84 13.83 3.47
CA ASP A 26 -5.45 15.23 3.27
C ASP A 26 -6.55 16.24 3.63
N GLN A 27 -7.78 15.79 3.90
CA GLN A 27 -8.88 16.66 4.33
C GLN A 27 -8.76 17.09 5.79
N PHE A 28 -7.93 16.40 6.59
CA PHE A 28 -7.75 16.66 8.02
C PHE A 28 -6.39 17.31 8.29
N ASP A 29 -6.36 18.35 9.13
CA ASP A 29 -5.13 18.96 9.62
C ASP A 29 -4.56 18.15 10.79
N HIS A 30 -3.29 17.78 10.68
CA HIS A 30 -2.57 17.05 11.73
C HIS A 30 -2.23 17.93 12.94
N LYS A 31 -2.26 19.26 12.78
CA LYS A 31 -1.93 20.20 13.86
C LYS A 31 -3.07 20.41 14.85
N ASP A 32 -4.31 20.16 14.45
CA ASP A 32 -5.46 20.22 15.35
C ASP A 32 -5.70 18.84 15.99
N PRO A 33 -5.62 18.71 17.33
CA PRO A 33 -5.91 17.46 18.04
C PRO A 33 -7.30 16.88 17.75
N LYS A 34 -8.30 17.72 17.43
CA LYS A 34 -9.65 17.27 17.08
C LYS A 34 -9.69 16.67 15.67
N GLU A 35 -9.07 17.33 14.69
CA GLU A 35 -8.99 16.82 13.31
C GLU A 35 -8.10 15.57 13.23
N ALA A 36 -7.02 15.49 14.03
CA ALA A 36 -6.18 14.29 14.12
C ALA A 36 -6.95 13.06 14.64
N LYS A 37 -7.84 13.23 15.64
CA LYS A 37 -8.73 12.13 16.09
C LYS A 37 -9.78 11.77 15.02
N ALA A 38 -10.27 12.75 14.26
CA ALA A 38 -11.22 12.52 13.18
C ALA A 38 -10.59 11.77 12.00
N LEU A 39 -9.31 12.01 11.71
CA LEU A 39 -8.54 11.26 10.70
C LEU A 39 -8.48 9.76 11.00
N ALA A 40 -8.19 9.38 12.25
CA ALA A 40 -8.19 7.98 12.66
C ALA A 40 -9.58 7.35 12.47
N ARG A 41 -10.64 8.09 12.79
CA ARG A 41 -12.03 7.66 12.58
C ARG A 41 -12.37 7.49 11.09
N TYR A 42 -11.87 8.39 10.23
CA TYR A 42 -12.02 8.27 8.78
C TYR A 42 -11.40 6.96 8.26
N PHE A 43 -10.16 6.65 8.63
CA PHE A 43 -9.51 5.40 8.21
C PHE A 43 -10.25 4.16 8.72
N ASN A 44 -10.78 4.18 9.94
CA ASN A 44 -11.59 3.09 10.46
C ASN A 44 -12.87 2.87 9.62
N TRP A 45 -13.58 3.95 9.26
CA TRP A 45 -14.76 3.87 8.38
C TRP A 45 -14.40 3.44 6.95
N LEU A 46 -13.26 3.89 6.43
CA LEU A 46 -12.75 3.47 5.13
C LEU A 46 -12.47 1.96 5.10
N LEU A 47 -11.81 1.43 6.14
CA LEU A 47 -11.58 -0.01 6.28
C LEU A 47 -12.89 -0.77 6.40
N LEU A 48 -13.81 -0.33 7.27
CA LEU A 48 -15.09 -0.99 7.48
C LEU A 48 -15.92 -1.05 6.18
N SER A 49 -16.05 0.07 5.48
CA SER A 49 -16.79 0.14 4.21
C SER A 49 -16.16 -0.71 3.11
N THR A 50 -14.82 -0.74 3.03
CA THR A 50 -14.09 -1.59 2.07
C THR A 50 -14.33 -3.08 2.35
N THR A 51 -14.24 -3.49 3.62
CA THR A 51 -14.46 -4.89 4.02
C THR A 51 -15.91 -5.31 3.77
N LEU A 52 -16.90 -4.47 4.14
CA LEU A 52 -18.31 -4.75 3.87
C LEU A 52 -18.60 -4.84 2.36
N GLY A 53 -18.05 -3.92 1.57
CA GLY A 53 -18.17 -3.94 0.12
C GLY A 53 -17.54 -5.19 -0.50
N ALA A 54 -16.37 -5.60 -0.02
CA ALA A 54 -15.71 -6.84 -0.44
C ALA A 54 -16.57 -8.07 -0.11
N CYS A 55 -17.13 -8.15 1.11
CA CYS A 55 -18.04 -9.23 1.53
C CYS A 55 -19.27 -9.32 0.62
N VAL A 56 -19.94 -8.20 0.33
CA VAL A 56 -21.10 -8.15 -0.58
C VAL A 56 -20.69 -8.55 -2.01
N GLY A 57 -19.52 -8.11 -2.46
CA GLY A 57 -18.98 -8.46 -3.77
C GLY A 57 -18.76 -9.97 -3.94
N VAL A 58 -18.01 -10.59 -3.03
CA VAL A 58 -17.67 -12.03 -3.13
C VAL A 58 -18.85 -12.95 -2.82
N THR A 59 -19.90 -12.48 -2.15
CA THR A 59 -21.10 -13.28 -1.85
C THR A 59 -22.27 -12.94 -2.78
N GLY A 60 -22.91 -11.79 -2.59
CA GLY A 60 -24.15 -11.41 -3.27
C GLY A 60 -23.97 -11.23 -4.78
N ILE A 61 -22.96 -10.47 -5.21
CA ILE A 61 -22.72 -10.26 -6.65
C ILE A 61 -22.31 -11.56 -7.31
N VAL A 62 -21.41 -12.34 -6.69
CA VAL A 62 -21.01 -13.66 -7.22
C VAL A 62 -22.20 -14.62 -7.30
N TYR A 63 -23.08 -14.66 -6.30
CA TYR A 63 -24.28 -15.50 -6.33
C TYR A 63 -25.23 -15.11 -7.48
N LEU A 64 -25.42 -13.81 -7.71
CA LEU A 64 -26.21 -13.31 -8.82
C LEU A 64 -25.61 -13.68 -10.18
N THR A 65 -24.29 -13.55 -10.34
CA THR A 65 -23.63 -13.81 -11.62
C THR A 65 -23.57 -15.31 -11.96
N THR A 66 -23.30 -16.15 -10.95
CA THR A 66 -23.05 -17.59 -11.15
C THR A 66 -24.32 -18.43 -11.07
N GLU A 67 -25.09 -18.34 -9.98
CA GLU A 67 -26.24 -19.23 -9.74
C GLU A 67 -27.52 -18.76 -10.41
N LYS A 68 -27.70 -17.44 -10.59
CA LYS A 68 -28.84 -16.90 -11.35
C LYS A 68 -28.55 -16.76 -12.84
N HIS A 69 -27.35 -17.12 -13.30
CA HIS A 69 -26.87 -16.95 -14.69
C HIS A 69 -27.02 -15.53 -15.25
N LYS A 70 -27.08 -14.52 -14.36
CA LYS A 70 -27.24 -13.11 -14.72
C LYS A 70 -25.89 -12.39 -14.65
N TRP A 71 -24.90 -12.89 -15.40
CA TRP A 71 -23.53 -12.37 -15.38
C TRP A 71 -23.46 -10.87 -15.73
N TYR A 72 -24.26 -10.43 -16.72
CA TYR A 72 -24.33 -9.04 -17.15
C TYR A 72 -24.90 -8.11 -16.06
N TRP A 73 -25.84 -8.59 -15.22
CA TRP A 73 -26.35 -7.81 -14.10
C TRP A 73 -25.28 -7.54 -13.05
N GLY A 74 -24.38 -8.49 -12.79
CA GLY A 74 -23.27 -8.27 -11.84
C GLY A 74 -22.33 -7.15 -12.30
N PHE A 75 -21.96 -7.16 -13.58
CA PHE A 75 -21.17 -6.07 -14.17
C PHE A 75 -21.95 -4.74 -14.17
N PHE A 76 -23.22 -4.77 -14.57
CA PHE A 76 -24.06 -3.57 -14.61
C PHE A 76 -24.22 -2.92 -13.24
N ILE A 77 -24.54 -3.69 -12.19
CA ILE A 77 -24.64 -3.19 -10.82
C ILE A 77 -23.31 -2.57 -10.37
N SER A 78 -22.19 -3.23 -10.69
CA SER A 78 -20.86 -2.72 -10.35
C SER A 78 -20.54 -1.40 -11.08
N THR A 79 -20.94 -1.27 -12.35
CA THR A 79 -20.80 -0.03 -13.13
C THR A 79 -21.66 1.09 -12.55
N VAL A 80 -22.93 0.82 -12.23
CA VAL A 80 -23.84 1.81 -11.62
C VAL A 80 -23.30 2.26 -10.26
N ALA A 81 -22.86 1.33 -9.40
CA ALA A 81 -22.27 1.66 -8.11
C ALA A 81 -21.01 2.53 -8.24
N THR A 82 -20.13 2.20 -9.19
CA THR A 82 -18.92 2.99 -9.48
C THR A 82 -19.26 4.38 -10.00
N PHE A 83 -20.26 4.48 -10.88
CA PHE A 83 -20.73 5.76 -11.44
C PHE A 83 -21.34 6.66 -10.36
N ILE A 84 -22.14 6.10 -9.46
CA ILE A 84 -22.67 6.83 -8.29
C ILE A 84 -21.52 7.32 -7.42
N GLY A 85 -20.55 6.46 -7.09
CA GLY A 85 -19.37 6.84 -6.30
C GLY A 85 -18.56 7.97 -6.95
N PHE A 86 -18.32 7.89 -8.26
CA PHE A 86 -17.68 8.95 -9.02
C PHE A 86 -18.48 10.26 -9.01
N THR A 87 -19.80 10.19 -9.18
CA THR A 87 -20.68 11.36 -9.17
C THR A 87 -20.63 12.06 -7.82
N VAL A 88 -20.70 11.31 -6.71
CA VAL A 88 -20.58 11.85 -5.35
C VAL A 88 -19.21 12.51 -5.16
N LEU A 89 -18.13 11.89 -5.65
CA LEU A 89 -16.79 12.46 -5.58
C LEU A 89 -16.66 13.75 -6.42
N ALA A 90 -17.23 13.77 -7.62
CA ALA A 90 -17.21 14.96 -8.49
C ALA A 90 -18.01 16.12 -7.89
N LEU A 91 -19.19 15.86 -7.32
CA LEU A 91 -20.01 16.85 -6.63
C LEU A 91 -19.34 17.36 -5.33
N GLY A 92 -18.45 16.56 -4.73
CA GLY A 92 -17.67 16.93 -3.55
C GLY A 92 -16.52 17.90 -3.82
N LYS A 93 -16.13 18.12 -5.09
CA LYS A 93 -15.00 18.98 -5.49
C LYS A 93 -14.92 20.35 -4.78
N PRO A 94 -15.99 21.16 -4.65
CA PRO A 94 -15.92 22.45 -3.98
C PRO A 94 -15.64 22.36 -2.47
N PHE A 95 -15.79 21.19 -1.86
CA PHE A 95 -15.57 20.98 -0.42
C PHE A 95 -14.17 20.42 -0.10
N TYR A 96 -13.37 20.08 -1.11
CA TYR A 96 -12.06 19.46 -0.90
C TYR A 96 -10.97 20.50 -0.60
N ARG A 97 -10.19 20.23 0.46
CA ARG A 97 -8.90 20.86 0.69
C ARG A 97 -7.90 20.23 -0.28
N LEU A 98 -7.46 20.99 -1.28
CA LEU A 98 -6.45 20.58 -2.24
C LEU A 98 -5.08 21.03 -1.77
N ARG A 99 -4.15 20.08 -1.62
CA ARG A 99 -2.77 20.36 -1.24
C ARG A 99 -1.92 20.50 -2.50
N GLU A 100 -1.21 21.61 -2.65
CA GLU A 100 -0.32 21.81 -3.80
C GLU A 100 0.88 20.86 -3.72
N PRO A 101 1.14 20.06 -4.78
CA PRO A 101 2.32 19.20 -4.82
C PRO A 101 3.56 20.06 -5.02
N LYS A 102 4.47 20.06 -4.04
CA LYS A 102 5.83 20.58 -4.23
C LYS A 102 6.58 19.59 -5.13
N MET A 103 6.78 19.92 -6.41
CA MET A 103 7.43 19.05 -7.40
C MET A 103 8.82 18.51 -6.99
N ALA A 104 9.51 19.18 -6.05
CA ALA A 104 10.81 18.76 -5.52
C ALA A 104 10.76 17.57 -4.53
N ASP A 105 9.57 17.09 -4.15
CA ASP A 105 9.39 16.09 -3.08
C ASP A 105 9.04 14.68 -3.58
N SER A 106 9.07 14.39 -4.89
CA SER A 106 8.75 13.04 -5.38
C SER A 106 9.80 12.01 -4.93
N PRO A 107 9.44 10.99 -4.12
CA PRO A 107 10.38 9.97 -3.65
C PRO A 107 11.07 9.21 -4.79
N ILE A 108 10.37 9.01 -5.91
CA ILE A 108 10.90 8.28 -7.08
C ILE A 108 12.00 9.09 -7.77
N ILE A 109 11.82 10.42 -7.88
CA ILE A 109 12.84 11.30 -8.47
C ILE A 109 14.08 11.31 -7.58
N ARG A 110 13.91 11.40 -6.26
CA ARG A 110 15.03 11.33 -5.29
C ARG A 110 15.83 10.02 -5.43
N ILE A 111 15.14 8.87 -5.52
CA ILE A 111 15.80 7.56 -5.75
C ILE A 111 16.57 7.57 -7.07
N THR A 112 15.94 8.07 -8.13
CA THR A 112 16.54 8.10 -9.47
C THR A 112 17.78 9.00 -9.49
N GLN A 113 17.72 10.16 -8.83
CA GLN A 113 18.85 11.06 -8.68
C GLN A 113 20.02 10.38 -7.98
N VAL A 114 19.80 9.76 -6.81
CA VAL A 114 20.87 9.08 -6.07
C VAL A 114 21.51 7.96 -6.90
N ILE A 115 20.71 7.15 -7.59
CA ILE A 115 21.23 6.05 -8.43
C ILE A 115 22.05 6.60 -9.61
N VAL A 116 21.51 7.59 -10.33
CA VAL A 116 22.17 8.18 -11.51
C VAL A 116 23.46 8.89 -11.11
N VAL A 117 23.43 9.69 -10.04
CA VAL A 117 24.60 10.42 -9.55
C VAL A 117 25.65 9.45 -9.00
N ALA A 118 25.26 8.39 -8.28
CA ALA A 118 26.21 7.36 -7.82
C ALA A 118 26.92 6.65 -8.98
N ILE A 119 26.20 6.37 -10.08
CA ILE A 119 26.77 5.76 -11.29
C ILE A 119 27.73 6.74 -11.99
N ASN A 120 27.33 8.00 -12.15
CA ASN A 120 28.16 9.03 -12.77
C ASN A 120 29.43 9.30 -11.97
N ASN A 121 29.33 9.30 -10.64
CA ASN A 121 30.45 9.50 -9.72
C ASN A 121 31.18 8.19 -9.37
N SER A 122 30.87 7.08 -10.04
CA SER A 122 31.43 5.75 -9.75
C SER A 122 32.96 5.69 -9.81
N LYS A 123 33.59 6.57 -10.61
CA LYS A 123 35.05 6.67 -10.77
C LYS A 123 35.74 7.50 -9.69
N LEU A 124 35.00 8.21 -8.84
CA LEU A 124 35.57 9.01 -7.75
C LEU A 124 35.97 8.11 -6.58
N ALA A 125 37.08 8.47 -5.92
CA ALA A 125 37.52 7.83 -4.69
C ALA A 125 36.60 8.24 -3.54
N LEU A 126 36.24 7.28 -2.69
CA LEU A 126 35.46 7.55 -1.48
C LEU A 126 36.34 8.29 -0.47
N PRO A 127 35.89 9.41 0.11
CA PRO A 127 36.57 10.07 1.22
C PRO A 127 36.73 9.12 2.42
N ASP A 128 37.82 9.26 3.18
CA ASP A 128 38.07 8.48 4.39
C ASP A 128 37.28 9.01 5.60
N SER A 129 36.80 10.27 5.54
CA SER A 129 35.99 10.89 6.60
C SER A 129 34.52 11.08 6.14
N PRO A 130 33.51 10.72 6.97
CA PRO A 130 32.09 10.98 6.68
C PRO A 130 31.74 12.47 6.59
N ASP A 131 32.55 13.33 7.24
CA ASP A 131 32.34 14.77 7.34
C ASP A 131 32.63 15.53 6.01
N GLU A 132 33.27 14.87 5.05
CA GLU A 132 33.54 15.42 3.70
C GLU A 132 32.38 15.23 2.71
N LEU A 133 31.32 14.52 3.10
CA LEU A 133 30.15 14.29 2.25
C LEU A 133 29.22 15.51 2.24
N TYR A 134 28.55 15.75 1.11
CA TYR A 134 27.67 16.90 0.94
C TYR A 134 26.40 16.76 1.78
N GLU A 135 26.21 17.66 2.74
CA GLU A 135 24.96 17.80 3.49
C GLU A 135 24.55 19.28 3.58
N ILE A 136 23.27 19.56 3.34
CA ILE A 136 22.72 20.90 3.51
C ILE A 136 22.38 21.05 5.00
N ARG A 137 23.23 21.77 5.74
CA ARG A 137 22.94 22.14 7.13
C ARG A 137 21.77 23.14 7.13
N LYS A 138 20.56 22.66 7.42
CA LYS A 138 19.34 23.48 7.40
C LYS A 138 19.35 24.48 8.55
N THR A 139 19.01 25.74 8.26
CA THR A 139 18.68 26.76 9.24
C THR A 139 17.38 26.37 9.96
N GLU A 140 17.23 26.74 11.24
CA GLU A 140 16.25 26.28 12.25
C GLU A 140 14.74 26.26 11.88
N ASN A 141 14.34 26.63 10.66
CA ASN A 141 12.93 26.78 10.25
C ASN A 141 12.39 25.70 9.26
N ASP A 142 13.13 24.64 8.92
CA ASP A 142 12.67 23.59 7.99
C ASP A 142 12.61 22.20 8.65
N PHE A 143 11.64 22.02 9.55
CA PHE A 143 11.35 20.82 10.36
C PHE A 143 10.86 19.57 9.58
N ARG A 144 11.25 19.37 8.30
CA ARG A 144 10.65 18.32 7.46
C ARG A 144 11.51 17.10 7.17
N GLU A 145 12.81 17.14 7.44
CA GLU A 145 13.70 16.01 7.14
C GLU A 145 14.59 15.73 8.35
N GLU A 146 14.37 14.55 8.96
CA GLU A 146 15.27 13.97 9.96
C GLU A 146 16.65 13.81 9.30
N ILE A 147 17.71 14.37 9.89
CA ILE A 147 19.08 14.13 9.42
C ILE A 147 19.39 12.67 9.75
N ILE A 148 19.64 11.86 8.72
CA ILE A 148 19.91 10.42 8.89
C ILE A 148 21.42 10.21 8.97
N SER A 149 21.89 9.60 10.07
CA SER A 149 23.31 9.32 10.26
C SER A 149 23.86 8.36 9.20
N HIS A 150 25.10 8.61 8.76
CA HIS A 150 25.79 7.81 7.76
C HIS A 150 25.97 6.34 8.20
N THR A 151 25.70 5.41 7.27
CA THR A 151 25.87 3.97 7.47
C THR A 151 26.90 3.38 6.49
N ASN A 152 27.79 2.52 6.98
CA ASN A 152 28.82 1.84 6.17
C ASN A 152 28.30 0.75 5.19
N GLN A 153 27.00 0.48 5.14
CA GLN A 153 26.41 -0.47 4.17
C GLN A 153 26.13 0.24 2.84
N PHE A 154 26.33 -0.47 1.73
CA PHE A 154 26.15 0.07 0.37
C PHE A 154 26.99 1.34 0.07
N ARG A 155 28.28 1.34 0.43
CA ARG A 155 29.23 2.46 0.21
C ARG A 155 29.31 2.96 -1.23
N PHE A 156 28.88 2.16 -2.22
CA PHE A 156 28.83 2.64 -3.60
C PHE A 156 27.82 3.79 -3.79
N LEU A 157 26.74 3.83 -3.00
CA LEU A 157 25.75 4.91 -3.03
C LEU A 157 26.28 6.21 -2.42
N ASP A 158 27.26 6.13 -1.52
CA ASP A 158 27.91 7.33 -0.93
C ASP A 158 28.60 8.19 -1.98
N LYS A 159 28.95 7.61 -3.13
CA LYS A 159 29.51 8.35 -4.26
C LYS A 159 28.55 9.41 -4.81
N ALA A 160 27.24 9.28 -4.59
CA ALA A 160 26.28 10.30 -4.96
C ALA A 160 26.39 11.59 -4.14
N ALA A 161 26.95 11.51 -2.93
CA ALA A 161 27.14 12.66 -2.04
C ALA A 161 28.55 13.29 -2.12
N ILE A 162 29.37 12.86 -3.09
CA ILE A 162 30.67 13.49 -3.38
C ILE A 162 30.44 14.71 -4.26
N VAL A 163 31.01 15.86 -3.89
CA VAL A 163 31.02 17.07 -4.72
C VAL A 163 32.11 16.95 -5.80
N PRO A 164 31.78 16.87 -7.10
CA PRO A 164 32.79 16.89 -8.15
C PRO A 164 33.49 18.25 -8.20
N LYS A 165 34.83 18.25 -8.23
CA LYS A 165 35.64 19.45 -8.46
C LYS A 165 35.17 20.11 -9.76
N ASP A 166 34.82 21.40 -9.70
CA ASP A 166 34.35 22.26 -10.80
C ASP A 166 32.89 22.13 -11.27
N SER A 167 31.99 21.53 -10.48
CA SER A 167 30.55 21.45 -10.80
C SER A 167 29.66 22.25 -9.85
N LYS A 168 28.59 22.87 -10.39
CA LYS A 168 27.56 23.53 -9.57
C LYS A 168 26.79 22.48 -8.76
N THR A 169 26.48 22.77 -7.50
CA THR A 169 25.64 21.93 -6.63
C THR A 169 24.19 21.99 -7.12
N THR A 170 23.82 21.07 -8.00
CA THR A 170 22.45 20.89 -8.49
C THR A 170 21.94 19.51 -8.08
N PRO A 171 20.62 19.30 -7.92
CA PRO A 171 20.05 18.02 -7.50
C PRO A 171 20.41 16.80 -8.37
N TRP A 172 20.94 17.02 -9.57
CA TRP A 172 21.36 15.97 -10.52
C TRP A 172 22.88 15.84 -10.66
N THR A 173 23.66 16.64 -9.92
CA THR A 173 25.13 16.56 -9.88
C THR A 173 25.64 16.12 -8.52
N VAL A 174 24.95 16.46 -7.43
CA VAL A 174 25.27 16.05 -6.06
C VAL A 174 23.98 15.79 -5.28
N CYS A 175 23.93 14.68 -4.54
CA CYS A 175 22.86 14.35 -3.59
C CYS A 175 23.31 14.62 -2.15
N THR A 176 22.36 14.86 -1.25
CA THR A 176 22.69 14.98 0.19
C THR A 176 22.94 13.62 0.84
N VAL A 177 23.73 13.56 1.92
CA VAL A 177 23.93 12.33 2.71
C VAL A 177 22.60 11.75 3.17
N THR A 178 21.71 12.60 3.68
CA THR A 178 20.35 12.18 4.06
C THR A 178 19.61 11.49 2.90
N GLN A 179 19.59 12.07 1.69
CA GLN A 179 18.97 11.43 0.51
C GLN A 179 19.61 10.07 0.16
N VAL A 180 20.93 9.96 0.28
CA VAL A 180 21.65 8.70 0.03
C VAL A 180 21.25 7.64 1.05
N GLU A 181 21.21 8.00 2.33
CA GLU A 181 20.81 7.09 3.41
C GLU A 181 19.34 6.66 3.30
N GLU A 182 18.44 7.55 2.87
CA GLU A 182 17.06 7.19 2.54
C GLU A 182 16.99 6.04 1.51
N VAL A 183 17.78 6.12 0.44
CA VAL A 183 17.84 5.09 -0.60
C VAL A 183 18.50 3.81 -0.10
N LYS A 184 19.53 3.91 0.75
CA LYS A 184 20.15 2.74 1.38
C LYS A 184 19.16 1.99 2.26
N ILE A 185 18.36 2.71 3.06
CA ILE A 185 17.32 2.11 3.91
C ILE A 185 16.31 1.35 3.04
N LEU A 186 15.76 1.99 2.01
CA LEU A 186 14.84 1.31 1.09
C LEU A 186 15.47 0.07 0.43
N THR A 187 16.74 0.17 0.03
CA THR A 187 17.48 -0.95 -0.57
C THR A 187 17.63 -2.12 0.42
N ARG A 188 17.84 -1.86 1.71
CA ARG A 188 17.86 -2.89 2.77
C ARG A 188 16.52 -3.60 2.95
N MET A 189 15.41 -2.90 2.68
CA MET A 189 14.06 -3.43 2.87
C MET A 189 13.59 -4.29 1.68
N LEU A 190 14.15 -4.07 0.49
CA LEU A 190 13.75 -4.80 -0.73
C LEU A 190 13.83 -6.33 -0.63
N PRO A 191 14.89 -6.95 -0.07
CA PRO A 191 14.94 -8.41 0.04
C PRO A 191 13.83 -9.00 0.90
N ILE A 192 13.51 -8.34 2.02
CA ILE A 192 12.37 -8.71 2.89
C ILE A 192 11.07 -8.60 2.11
N LEU A 193 10.92 -7.55 1.31
CA LEU A 193 9.73 -7.39 0.48
C LEU A 193 9.59 -8.46 -0.60
N PHE A 194 10.64 -8.71 -1.35
CA PHE A 194 10.62 -9.68 -2.43
C PHE A 194 10.37 -11.10 -1.91
N SER A 195 10.71 -11.41 -0.66
CA SER A 195 10.32 -12.68 -0.03
C SER A 195 8.80 -12.90 0.01
N THR A 196 7.99 -11.84 -0.02
CA THR A 196 6.52 -11.97 -0.04
C THR A 196 5.95 -12.26 -1.42
N VAL A 197 6.74 -12.15 -2.50
CA VAL A 197 6.30 -12.45 -3.88
C VAL A 197 5.84 -13.90 -4.02
N ILE A 198 6.51 -14.85 -3.36
CA ILE A 198 6.11 -16.27 -3.40
C ILE A 198 4.79 -16.49 -2.66
N MET A 199 4.58 -15.82 -1.53
CA MET A 199 3.29 -15.86 -0.83
C MET A 199 2.16 -15.27 -1.69
N ASN A 200 2.40 -14.15 -2.38
CA ASN A 200 1.44 -13.55 -3.31
C ASN A 200 1.17 -14.45 -4.53
N THR A 201 2.16 -15.23 -4.97
CA THR A 201 1.97 -16.29 -5.98
C THR A 201 0.99 -17.37 -5.48
N CYS A 202 1.06 -17.73 -4.20
CA CYS A 202 0.13 -18.67 -3.57
C CYS A 202 -1.30 -18.09 -3.49
N LEU A 203 -1.43 -16.81 -3.14
CA LEU A 203 -2.71 -16.09 -3.16
C LEU A 203 -3.35 -16.13 -4.55
N ALA A 204 -2.57 -15.95 -5.62
CA ALA A 204 -3.08 -16.04 -6.98
C ALA A 204 -3.72 -17.41 -7.28
N GLN A 205 -3.19 -18.51 -6.71
CA GLN A 205 -3.78 -19.85 -6.89
C GLN A 205 -5.09 -20.01 -6.14
N LEU A 206 -5.16 -19.44 -4.93
CA LEU A 206 -6.40 -19.40 -4.17
C LEU A 206 -7.48 -18.62 -4.91
N GLN A 207 -7.14 -17.60 -5.71
CA GLN A 207 -8.14 -16.87 -6.49
C GLN A 207 -8.52 -17.54 -7.83
N THR A 208 -7.70 -18.49 -8.31
CA THR A 208 -7.87 -19.08 -9.64
C THR A 208 -8.14 -20.58 -9.58
N PHE A 209 -7.11 -21.42 -9.42
CA PHE A 209 -7.25 -22.88 -9.41
C PHE A 209 -8.10 -23.39 -8.27
N SER A 210 -8.06 -22.77 -7.08
CA SER A 210 -8.94 -23.19 -5.97
C SER A 210 -10.41 -22.90 -6.25
N VAL A 211 -10.73 -21.82 -6.99
CA VAL A 211 -12.10 -21.55 -7.45
C VAL A 211 -12.51 -22.56 -8.52
N MET A 212 -11.61 -22.89 -9.45
CA MET A 212 -11.85 -23.94 -10.45
C MET A 212 -12.09 -25.29 -9.80
N GLN A 213 -11.27 -25.67 -8.82
CA GLN A 213 -11.41 -26.87 -7.99
C GLN A 213 -12.78 -26.93 -7.31
N GLY A 214 -13.23 -25.80 -6.73
CA GLY A 214 -14.53 -25.72 -6.09
C GLY A 214 -15.72 -25.95 -7.02
N ASN A 215 -15.59 -25.72 -8.33
CA ASN A 215 -16.65 -26.01 -9.30
C ASN A 215 -16.89 -27.52 -9.48
N PHE A 216 -15.88 -28.35 -9.26
CA PHE A 216 -15.95 -29.82 -9.32
C PHE A 216 -16.27 -30.48 -7.95
N MET A 217 -16.59 -29.68 -6.94
CA MET A 217 -16.89 -30.15 -5.58
C MET A 217 -18.40 -30.06 -5.28
N ASN A 218 -18.85 -30.72 -4.20
CA ASN A 218 -20.21 -30.57 -3.74
C ASN A 218 -20.40 -29.20 -3.07
N ARG A 219 -21.19 -28.34 -3.72
CA ARG A 219 -21.45 -26.94 -3.34
C ARG A 219 -22.70 -26.73 -2.48
N LYS A 220 -23.39 -27.81 -2.09
CA LYS A 220 -24.64 -27.74 -1.32
C LYS A 220 -24.40 -27.52 0.18
N ILE A 221 -25.06 -26.51 0.74
CA ILE A 221 -25.29 -26.33 2.16
C ILE A 221 -26.80 -26.50 2.41
N GLY A 222 -27.21 -27.70 2.83
CA GLY A 222 -28.64 -28.04 2.91
C GLY A 222 -29.31 -27.84 1.55
N ASN A 223 -30.21 -26.86 1.45
CA ASN A 223 -30.94 -26.53 0.22
C ASN A 223 -30.31 -25.39 -0.61
N PHE A 224 -29.21 -24.79 -0.13
CA PHE A 224 -28.57 -23.65 -0.79
C PHE A 224 -27.29 -24.08 -1.53
N ASN A 225 -27.13 -23.64 -2.78
CA ASN A 225 -25.90 -23.83 -3.54
C ASN A 225 -24.98 -22.62 -3.37
N VAL A 226 -23.79 -22.85 -2.82
CA VAL A 226 -22.77 -21.80 -2.70
C VAL A 226 -21.92 -21.73 -3.97
N PRO A 227 -21.74 -20.55 -4.58
CA PRO A 227 -20.79 -20.40 -5.68
C PRO A 227 -19.36 -20.72 -5.23
N ALA A 228 -18.59 -21.47 -6.04
CA ALA A 228 -17.18 -21.72 -5.72
C ALA A 228 -16.35 -20.42 -5.65
N ALA A 229 -16.70 -19.44 -6.48
CA ALA A 229 -16.07 -18.12 -6.47
C ALA A 229 -16.38 -17.29 -5.20
N SER A 230 -17.30 -17.74 -4.34
CA SER A 230 -17.59 -17.10 -3.06
C SER A 230 -16.73 -17.60 -1.90
N ILE A 231 -15.95 -18.66 -2.08
CA ILE A 231 -15.05 -19.21 -1.03
C ILE A 231 -14.08 -18.17 -0.44
N PRO A 232 -13.55 -17.19 -1.21
CA PRO A 232 -12.74 -16.12 -0.63
C PRO A 232 -13.43 -15.31 0.49
N ILE A 233 -14.73 -15.47 0.75
CA ILE A 233 -15.36 -14.94 1.97
C ILE A 233 -14.75 -15.49 3.26
N ILE A 234 -14.25 -16.74 3.23
CA ILE A 234 -13.68 -17.41 4.39
C ILE A 234 -12.48 -16.64 4.97
N PRO A 235 -11.41 -16.37 4.20
CA PRO A 235 -10.27 -15.60 4.74
C PRO A 235 -10.70 -14.20 5.18
N LEU A 236 -11.64 -13.55 4.48
CA LEU A 236 -12.21 -12.24 4.87
C LEU A 236 -12.88 -12.29 6.26
N VAL A 237 -13.70 -13.31 6.53
CA VAL A 237 -14.34 -13.52 7.84
C VAL A 237 -13.31 -13.87 8.90
N PHE A 238 -12.37 -14.77 8.60
CA PHE A 238 -11.29 -15.14 9.51
C PHE A 238 -10.46 -13.91 9.89
N MET A 239 -10.06 -13.07 8.95
CA MET A 239 -9.35 -11.82 9.23
C MET A 239 -10.18 -10.87 10.09
N SER A 240 -11.47 -10.70 9.77
CA SER A 240 -12.36 -9.79 10.52
C SER A 240 -12.51 -10.20 11.98
N ILE A 241 -12.41 -11.50 12.29
CA ILE A 241 -12.46 -12.05 13.64
C ILE A 241 -11.08 -12.07 14.30
N LEU A 242 -10.05 -12.49 13.57
CA LEU A 242 -8.70 -12.69 14.12
C LEU A 242 -7.96 -11.40 14.37
N VAL A 243 -8.19 -10.33 13.60
CA VAL A 243 -7.54 -9.03 13.83
C VAL A 243 -7.92 -8.47 15.21
N PRO A 244 -9.21 -8.35 15.60
CA PRO A 244 -9.56 -7.99 16.97
C PRO A 244 -8.96 -8.93 18.02
N ILE A 245 -8.99 -10.25 17.79
CA ILE A 245 -8.43 -11.22 18.73
C ILE A 245 -6.92 -10.99 18.92
N TYR A 246 -6.22 -10.71 17.82
CA TYR A 246 -4.80 -10.42 17.83
C TYR A 246 -4.49 -9.19 18.67
N GLU A 247 -5.17 -8.08 18.40
CA GLU A 247 -4.94 -6.80 19.09
C GLU A 247 -5.33 -6.84 20.58
N PHE A 248 -6.48 -7.45 20.92
CA PHE A 248 -6.99 -7.41 22.29
C PHE A 248 -6.50 -8.55 23.18
N PHE A 249 -6.14 -9.71 22.62
CA PHE A 249 -5.71 -10.87 23.42
C PHE A 249 -4.25 -11.24 23.18
N PHE A 250 -3.84 -11.38 21.91
CA PHE A 250 -2.48 -11.83 21.61
C PHE A 250 -1.43 -10.78 21.95
N VAL A 251 -1.62 -9.51 21.56
CA VAL A 251 -0.64 -8.45 21.80
C VAL A 251 -0.39 -8.22 23.30
N PRO A 252 -1.41 -8.08 24.18
CA PRO A 252 -1.19 -7.93 25.61
C PRO A 252 -0.51 -9.15 26.24
N PHE A 253 -0.89 -10.36 25.82
CA PHE A 253 -0.28 -11.60 26.28
C PHE A 253 1.19 -11.71 25.86
N ALA A 254 1.46 -11.48 24.57
CA ALA A 254 2.80 -11.51 24.01
C ALA A 254 3.69 -10.45 24.66
N ARG A 255 3.20 -9.22 24.84
CA ARG A 255 3.93 -8.14 25.52
C ARG A 255 4.33 -8.54 26.95
N LYS A 256 3.48 -9.28 27.67
CA LYS A 256 3.79 -9.78 29.03
C LYS A 256 4.98 -10.76 29.03
N ILE A 257 5.14 -11.53 27.96
CA ILE A 257 6.21 -12.55 27.82
C ILE A 257 7.48 -11.94 27.22
N THR A 258 7.35 -11.26 26.09
CA THR A 258 8.48 -10.76 25.29
C THR A 258 9.00 -9.41 25.75
N LYS A 259 8.23 -8.69 26.58
CA LYS A 259 8.48 -7.29 26.97
C LYS A 259 8.59 -6.30 25.80
N HIS A 260 8.25 -6.73 24.58
CA HIS A 260 8.31 -5.88 23.39
C HIS A 260 6.98 -5.10 23.25
N PRO A 261 7.01 -3.80 22.91
CA PRO A 261 5.81 -2.97 22.82
C PRO A 261 4.76 -3.53 21.84
N SER A 262 5.18 -4.12 20.72
CA SER A 262 4.29 -4.77 19.75
C SER A 262 4.03 -6.27 20.01
N GLY A 263 4.46 -6.83 21.14
CA GLY A 263 4.33 -8.25 21.47
C GLY A 263 5.32 -9.17 20.76
N ILE A 264 5.44 -9.12 19.43
CA ILE A 264 6.48 -9.84 18.65
C ILE A 264 7.09 -8.90 17.62
N THR A 265 8.32 -9.18 17.16
CA THR A 265 9.01 -8.29 16.20
C THR A 265 8.33 -8.32 14.83
N GLN A 266 8.48 -7.25 14.04
CA GLN A 266 7.80 -7.14 12.75
C GLN A 266 8.28 -8.22 11.77
N LEU A 267 9.59 -8.50 11.76
CA LEU A 267 10.15 -9.59 10.94
C LEU A 267 9.70 -10.98 11.43
N GLN A 268 9.46 -11.18 12.73
CA GLN A 268 8.87 -12.43 13.20
C GLN A 268 7.44 -12.61 12.68
N ARG A 269 6.62 -11.54 12.69
CA ARG A 269 5.26 -11.56 12.12
C ARG A 269 5.27 -11.98 10.65
N VAL A 270 6.13 -11.35 9.83
CA VAL A 270 6.28 -11.70 8.41
C VAL A 270 6.73 -13.16 8.25
N GLY A 271 7.69 -13.62 9.05
CA GLY A 271 8.17 -15.00 9.01
C GLY A 271 7.07 -16.03 9.32
N VAL A 272 6.25 -15.78 10.35
CA VAL A 272 5.10 -16.64 10.69
C VAL A 272 4.14 -16.76 9.51
N GLY A 273 3.82 -15.65 8.84
CA GLY A 273 2.93 -15.68 7.68
C GLY A 273 3.53 -16.46 6.49
N LEU A 274 4.83 -16.33 6.21
CA LEU A 274 5.48 -17.12 5.16
C LEU A 274 5.42 -18.64 5.44
N VAL A 275 5.60 -19.06 6.70
CA VAL A 275 5.47 -20.48 7.10
C VAL A 275 4.03 -20.95 6.96
N LEU A 276 3.06 -20.18 7.42
CA LEU A 276 1.64 -20.53 7.31
C LEU A 276 1.19 -20.60 5.83
N SER A 277 1.74 -19.75 4.96
CA SER A 277 1.51 -19.85 3.50
C SER A 277 2.01 -21.18 2.93
N ALA A 278 3.19 -21.65 3.34
CA ALA A 278 3.71 -22.95 2.92
C ALA A 278 2.82 -24.11 3.39
N ILE A 279 2.36 -24.06 4.65
CA ILE A 279 1.43 -25.04 5.22
C ILE A 279 0.10 -25.02 4.47
N SER A 280 -0.43 -23.84 4.12
CA SER A 280 -1.64 -23.70 3.33
C SER A 280 -1.52 -24.38 1.97
N MET A 281 -0.39 -24.24 1.27
CA MET A 281 -0.18 -24.87 -0.04
C MET A 281 -0.01 -26.40 0.09
N ALA A 282 0.64 -26.88 1.16
CA ALA A 282 0.72 -28.30 1.43
C ALA A 282 -0.68 -28.91 1.67
N ILE A 283 -1.53 -28.23 2.45
CA ILE A 283 -2.92 -28.64 2.67
C ILE A 283 -3.72 -28.61 1.37
N ALA A 284 -3.52 -27.59 0.53
CA ALA A 284 -4.15 -27.54 -0.78
C ALA A 284 -3.77 -28.75 -1.65
N GLY A 285 -2.49 -29.15 -1.62
CA GLY A 285 -2.00 -30.38 -2.26
C GLY A 285 -2.70 -31.63 -1.74
N ILE A 286 -2.84 -31.77 -0.42
CA ILE A 286 -3.52 -32.92 0.21
C ILE A 286 -5.01 -32.96 -0.15
N VAL A 287 -5.70 -31.82 -0.09
CA VAL A 287 -7.11 -31.71 -0.45
C VAL A 287 -7.33 -32.06 -1.91
N GLU A 288 -6.44 -31.63 -2.81
CA GLU A 288 -6.54 -31.97 -4.23
C GLU A 288 -6.30 -33.46 -4.51
N VAL A 289 -5.35 -34.10 -3.83
CA VAL A 289 -5.18 -35.57 -3.92
C VAL A 289 -6.48 -36.27 -3.51
N LYS A 290 -7.06 -35.87 -2.38
CA LYS A 290 -8.32 -36.45 -1.89
C LYS A 290 -9.48 -36.21 -2.86
N ARG A 291 -9.59 -35.02 -3.44
CA ARG A 291 -10.64 -34.66 -4.40
C ARG A 291 -10.52 -35.53 -5.66
N ARG A 292 -9.32 -35.61 -6.22
CA ARG A 292 -9.02 -36.34 -7.45
C ARG A 292 -9.21 -37.83 -7.29
N ASP A 293 -8.73 -38.42 -6.20
CA ASP A 293 -8.91 -39.85 -5.91
C ASP A 293 -10.40 -40.21 -5.77
N GLN A 294 -11.20 -39.32 -5.17
CA GLN A 294 -12.65 -39.50 -5.10
C GLN A 294 -13.31 -39.39 -6.48
N ALA A 295 -12.91 -38.43 -7.32
CA ALA A 295 -13.44 -38.27 -8.66
C ALA A 295 -13.18 -39.50 -9.55
N HIS A 296 -11.99 -40.11 -9.45
CA HIS A 296 -11.69 -41.36 -10.16
C HIS A 296 -12.45 -42.59 -9.63
N ARG A 297 -12.87 -42.58 -8.36
CA ARG A 297 -13.65 -43.68 -7.76
C ARG A 297 -15.13 -43.56 -8.06
N ASP A 298 -15.71 -42.38 -7.86
CA ASP A 298 -17.13 -42.11 -8.04
C ASP A 298 -17.38 -40.62 -8.33
N ILE A 299 -17.55 -40.31 -9.62
CA ILE A 299 -17.82 -38.96 -10.14
C ILE A 299 -19.13 -38.39 -9.56
N MET A 300 -20.10 -39.24 -9.21
CA MET A 300 -21.41 -38.82 -8.71
C MET A 300 -21.40 -38.43 -7.23
N LYS A 301 -20.29 -38.65 -6.52
CA LYS A 301 -20.12 -38.29 -5.11
C LYS A 301 -18.88 -37.40 -4.91
N PRO A 302 -18.93 -36.14 -5.37
CA PRO A 302 -17.83 -35.20 -5.17
C PRO A 302 -17.68 -34.83 -3.68
N ILE A 303 -16.44 -34.56 -3.26
CA ILE A 303 -16.16 -34.11 -1.90
C ILE A 303 -16.75 -32.72 -1.62
N SER A 304 -17.03 -32.43 -0.35
CA SER A 304 -17.63 -31.16 0.07
C SER A 304 -16.72 -29.95 -0.20
N LEU A 305 -17.28 -28.85 -0.71
CA LEU A 305 -16.59 -27.58 -0.96
C LEU A 305 -15.81 -27.06 0.26
N PHE A 306 -16.31 -27.32 1.46
CA PHE A 306 -15.71 -26.89 2.73
C PHE A 306 -14.34 -27.48 3.03
N TRP A 307 -13.88 -28.50 2.31
CA TRP A 307 -12.49 -28.93 2.42
C TRP A 307 -11.50 -27.83 2.01
N LEU A 308 -11.92 -26.90 1.14
CA LEU A 308 -11.12 -25.73 0.79
C LEU A 308 -11.00 -24.74 1.95
N SER A 309 -11.93 -24.75 2.92
CA SER A 309 -11.88 -23.87 4.09
C SER A 309 -10.57 -24.00 4.87
N PHE A 310 -9.93 -25.17 4.88
CA PHE A 310 -8.66 -25.37 5.59
C PHE A 310 -7.51 -24.56 4.97
N GLN A 311 -7.30 -24.67 3.66
CA GLN A 311 -6.26 -23.91 2.96
C GLN A 311 -6.55 -22.40 3.03
N TYR A 312 -7.80 -21.98 2.79
CA TYR A 312 -8.16 -20.57 2.81
C TYR A 312 -8.10 -19.95 4.21
N GLY A 313 -8.53 -20.70 5.23
CA GLY A 313 -8.44 -20.27 6.62
C GLY A 313 -6.99 -20.02 7.02
N ILE A 314 -6.13 -21.02 6.83
CA ILE A 314 -4.69 -20.91 7.18
C ILE A 314 -4.01 -19.80 6.39
N PHE A 315 -4.30 -19.68 5.08
CA PHE A 315 -3.79 -18.57 4.29
C PHE A 315 -4.29 -17.21 4.78
N GLY A 316 -5.55 -17.11 5.20
CA GLY A 316 -6.09 -15.88 5.79
C GLY A 316 -5.34 -15.46 7.06
N ILE A 317 -4.96 -16.42 7.91
CA ILE A 317 -4.11 -16.17 9.08
C ILE A 317 -2.71 -15.72 8.63
N ALA A 318 -2.12 -16.43 7.65
CA ALA A 318 -0.82 -16.11 7.09
C ALA A 318 -0.76 -14.66 6.61
N ASP A 319 -1.74 -14.28 5.80
CA ASP A 319 -1.85 -12.97 5.17
C ASP A 319 -2.08 -11.85 6.20
N MET A 320 -2.84 -12.10 7.27
CA MET A 320 -2.99 -11.17 8.39
C MET A 320 -1.63 -10.86 9.03
N PHE A 321 -0.85 -11.89 9.38
CA PHE A 321 0.46 -11.71 10.03
C PHE A 321 1.46 -10.99 9.13
N THR A 322 1.52 -11.34 7.84
CA THR A 322 2.43 -10.70 6.90
C THR A 322 2.02 -9.28 6.56
N LEU A 323 0.73 -9.01 6.34
CA LEU A 323 0.25 -7.68 5.97
C LEU A 323 0.48 -6.69 7.10
N VAL A 324 0.09 -7.06 8.33
CA VAL A 324 0.31 -6.22 9.52
C VAL A 324 1.81 -6.07 9.80
N GLY A 325 2.57 -7.17 9.71
CA GLY A 325 4.02 -7.17 9.91
C GLY A 325 4.76 -6.26 8.93
N LEU A 326 4.45 -6.36 7.63
CA LEU A 326 5.02 -5.50 6.59
C LEU A 326 4.63 -4.05 6.79
N LEU A 327 3.36 -3.76 7.05
CA LEU A 327 2.89 -2.37 7.20
C LEU A 327 3.56 -1.69 8.39
N GLU A 328 3.69 -2.38 9.52
CA GLU A 328 4.38 -1.86 10.70
C GLU A 328 5.89 -1.71 10.46
N PHE A 329 6.52 -2.71 9.84
CA PHE A 329 7.93 -2.66 9.45
C PHE A 329 8.20 -1.45 8.56
N PHE A 330 7.37 -1.24 7.55
CA PHE A 330 7.47 -0.12 6.66
C PHE A 330 7.28 1.23 7.32
N TYR A 331 6.28 1.34 8.18
CA TYR A 331 6.01 2.59 8.84
C TYR A 331 7.16 3.04 9.74
N ARG A 332 7.82 2.08 10.40
CA ARG A 332 8.95 2.35 11.31
C ARG A 332 10.27 2.56 10.58
N GLU A 333 10.55 1.76 9.56
CA GLU A 333 11.85 1.75 8.91
C GLU A 333 11.92 2.72 7.72
N ALA A 334 10.81 2.98 7.02
CA ALA A 334 10.84 3.87 5.86
C ALA A 334 11.08 5.34 6.28
N PRO A 335 11.91 6.09 5.53
CA PRO A 335 12.08 7.52 5.74
C PRO A 335 10.75 8.28 5.69
N ILE A 336 10.63 9.35 6.48
CA ILE A 336 9.38 10.12 6.64
C ILE A 336 8.84 10.60 5.28
N GLY A 337 9.72 11.10 4.41
CA GLY A 337 9.37 11.57 3.06
C GLY A 337 8.96 10.45 2.09
N MET A 338 9.20 9.17 2.41
CA MET A 338 9.06 8.04 1.50
C MET A 338 8.03 6.99 1.96
N ARG A 339 7.30 7.23 3.04
CA ARG A 339 6.31 6.28 3.58
C ARG A 339 5.23 5.88 2.56
N SER A 340 4.75 6.82 1.75
CA SER A 340 3.77 6.53 0.69
C SER A 340 4.33 5.57 -0.38
N LEU A 341 5.59 5.77 -0.80
CA LEU A 341 6.28 4.86 -1.71
C LEU A 341 6.40 3.46 -1.07
N SER A 342 6.71 3.41 0.22
CA SER A 342 6.81 2.16 0.98
C SER A 342 5.52 1.36 0.97
N THR A 343 4.36 2.00 1.17
CA THR A 343 3.06 1.31 1.09
C THR A 343 2.75 0.79 -0.32
N SER A 344 3.23 1.48 -1.35
CA SER A 344 3.06 1.07 -2.75
C SER A 344 3.83 -0.21 -3.09
N PHE A 345 4.94 -0.49 -2.39
CA PHE A 345 5.69 -1.74 -2.59
C PHE A 345 4.89 -2.99 -2.25
N THR A 346 3.94 -2.93 -1.31
CA THR A 346 3.05 -4.07 -1.00
C THR A 346 2.20 -4.46 -2.22
N TRP A 347 1.70 -3.47 -2.97
CA TRP A 347 0.95 -3.72 -4.21
C TRP A 347 1.85 -4.17 -5.36
N LEU A 348 3.11 -3.71 -5.37
CA LEU A 348 4.10 -4.16 -6.34
C LEU A 348 4.46 -5.64 -6.14
N THR A 349 4.72 -6.07 -4.90
CA THR A 349 5.02 -7.48 -4.61
C THR A 349 3.82 -8.38 -4.89
N LEU A 350 2.60 -7.90 -4.65
CA LEU A 350 1.37 -8.56 -5.08
C LEU A 350 1.35 -8.76 -6.59
N SER A 351 1.61 -7.69 -7.36
CA SER A 351 1.62 -7.74 -8.83
C SER A 351 2.67 -8.72 -9.36
N PHE A 352 3.89 -8.68 -8.82
CA PHE A 352 4.93 -9.65 -9.17
C PHE A 352 4.54 -11.09 -8.84
N GLY A 353 3.86 -11.34 -7.72
CA GLY A 353 3.36 -12.68 -7.40
C GLY A 353 2.36 -13.20 -8.43
N TYR A 354 1.47 -12.33 -8.93
CA TYR A 354 0.47 -12.72 -9.93
C TYR A 354 1.12 -12.97 -11.30
N PHE A 355 2.09 -12.14 -11.71
CA PHE A 355 2.86 -12.41 -12.94
C PHE A 355 3.68 -13.69 -12.83
N LEU A 356 4.32 -13.90 -11.67
CA LEU A 356 5.14 -15.08 -11.42
C LEU A 356 4.30 -16.37 -11.42
N SER A 357 3.06 -16.31 -10.91
CA SER A 357 2.07 -17.38 -11.04
C SER A 357 1.87 -17.79 -12.50
N THR A 358 1.61 -16.83 -13.40
CA THR A 358 1.44 -17.12 -14.84
C THR A 358 2.71 -17.71 -15.45
N VAL A 359 3.88 -17.19 -15.09
CA VAL A 359 5.17 -17.73 -15.55
C VAL A 359 5.33 -19.18 -15.11
N PHE A 360 5.08 -19.50 -13.84
CA PHE A 360 5.22 -20.87 -13.33
C PHE A 360 4.27 -21.84 -14.02
N VAL A 361 3.00 -21.48 -14.20
CA VAL A 361 2.03 -22.33 -14.92
C VAL A 361 2.52 -22.61 -16.34
N ASN A 362 3.00 -21.60 -17.06
CA ASN A 362 3.49 -21.74 -18.44
C ASN A 362 4.75 -22.59 -18.51
N VAL A 363 5.73 -22.34 -17.65
CA VAL A 363 7.02 -23.05 -17.63
C VAL A 363 6.82 -24.52 -17.25
N ILE A 364 6.04 -24.79 -16.20
CA ILE A 364 5.75 -26.16 -15.77
C ILE A 364 5.02 -26.92 -16.87
N ASN A 365 4.02 -26.30 -17.50
CA ASN A 365 3.33 -26.93 -18.62
C ASN A 365 4.27 -27.19 -19.81
N ALA A 366 5.19 -26.28 -20.12
CA ALA A 366 6.15 -26.48 -21.20
C ALA A 366 7.12 -27.64 -20.90
N ILE A 367 7.64 -27.71 -19.68
CA ILE A 367 8.56 -28.77 -19.24
C ILE A 367 7.85 -30.12 -19.24
N THR A 368 6.68 -30.22 -18.59
CA THR A 368 5.96 -31.49 -18.48
C THR A 368 5.51 -32.02 -19.84
N LYS A 369 5.05 -31.15 -20.76
CA LYS A 369 4.71 -31.57 -22.12
C LYS A 369 5.88 -32.20 -22.88
N ARG A 370 7.11 -31.75 -22.60
CA ARG A 370 8.32 -32.28 -23.24
C ARG A 370 8.74 -33.62 -22.65
N THR A 371 8.50 -33.84 -21.35
CA THR A 371 8.95 -35.03 -20.62
C THR A 371 7.92 -36.15 -20.59
N SER A 372 6.62 -35.84 -20.69
CA SER A 372 5.55 -36.86 -20.63
C SER A 372 5.38 -37.61 -21.95
N SER A 373 5.30 -38.94 -21.90
CA SER A 373 4.94 -39.79 -23.04
C SER A 373 3.58 -39.43 -23.66
N SER A 374 2.67 -38.82 -22.89
CA SER A 374 1.36 -38.36 -23.41
C SER A 374 1.40 -36.98 -24.08
N LYS A 375 2.53 -36.27 -24.07
CA LYS A 375 2.70 -34.87 -24.52
C LYS A 375 1.75 -33.87 -23.83
N GLN A 376 1.16 -34.21 -22.69
CA GLN A 376 0.30 -33.33 -21.89
C GLN A 376 1.05 -32.73 -20.70
N GLY A 377 0.72 -31.48 -20.35
CA GLY A 377 1.30 -30.76 -19.20
C GLY A 377 0.62 -31.14 -17.88
N TRP A 378 1.15 -30.69 -16.73
CA TRP A 378 0.52 -30.94 -15.43
C TRP A 378 -0.87 -30.28 -15.34
N ILE A 379 -1.06 -29.13 -15.99
CA ILE A 379 -2.31 -28.38 -16.00
C ILE A 379 -2.75 -28.30 -17.46
N HIS A 380 -3.68 -29.16 -17.88
CA HIS A 380 -4.11 -29.24 -19.27
C HIS A 380 -5.63 -29.37 -19.40
N GLY A 381 -6.21 -28.57 -20.30
CA GLY A 381 -7.62 -28.62 -20.63
C GLY A 381 -8.54 -27.96 -19.60
N LEU A 382 -9.84 -28.13 -19.82
CA LEU A 382 -10.92 -27.71 -18.91
C LEU A 382 -11.24 -28.78 -17.85
N ASP A 383 -10.68 -29.97 -18.01
CA ASP A 383 -10.89 -31.10 -17.11
C ASP A 383 -9.80 -31.13 -16.02
N LEU A 384 -10.22 -30.90 -14.78
CA LEU A 384 -9.32 -30.86 -13.63
C LEU A 384 -8.96 -32.28 -13.15
N ASP A 385 -9.78 -33.28 -13.43
CA ASP A 385 -9.62 -34.64 -12.88
C ASP A 385 -8.46 -35.39 -13.57
N SER A 386 -8.28 -35.14 -14.86
CA SER A 386 -7.12 -35.59 -15.64
C SER A 386 -5.86 -34.75 -15.40
N SER A 387 -5.99 -33.56 -14.81
CA SER A 387 -4.87 -32.68 -14.46
C SER A 387 -4.19 -33.09 -13.14
N HIS A 388 -2.93 -32.69 -13.00
CA HIS A 388 -2.07 -32.96 -11.83
C HIS A 388 -1.89 -31.69 -10.98
N LEU A 389 -2.99 -31.02 -10.64
CA LEU A 389 -2.97 -29.78 -9.86
C LEU A 389 -2.30 -29.96 -8.49
N ASN A 390 -2.43 -31.15 -7.88
CA ASN A 390 -1.76 -31.49 -6.64
C ASN A 390 -0.23 -31.31 -6.72
N LEU A 391 0.40 -31.69 -7.84
CA LEU A 391 1.85 -31.53 -8.02
C LEU A 391 2.26 -30.05 -8.07
N PHE A 392 1.41 -29.20 -8.65
CA PHE A 392 1.65 -27.76 -8.68
C PHE A 392 1.53 -27.13 -7.28
N TYR A 393 0.57 -27.57 -6.46
CA TYR A 393 0.49 -27.15 -5.05
C TYR A 393 1.69 -27.62 -4.23
N TRP A 394 2.16 -28.86 -4.43
CA TRP A 394 3.40 -29.34 -3.79
C TRP A 394 4.63 -28.53 -4.22
N PHE A 395 4.74 -28.18 -5.50
CA PHE A 395 5.79 -27.30 -6.00
C PHE A 395 5.78 -25.95 -5.27
N LEU A 396 4.61 -25.31 -5.14
CA LEU A 396 4.49 -24.03 -4.43
C LEU A 396 4.76 -24.16 -2.94
N ALA A 397 4.39 -25.28 -2.31
CA ALA A 397 4.71 -25.55 -0.91
C ALA A 397 6.23 -25.65 -0.68
N ILE A 398 6.93 -26.43 -1.51
CA ILE A 398 8.40 -26.56 -1.45
C ILE A 398 9.07 -25.22 -1.73
N LEU A 399 8.62 -24.49 -2.76
CA LEU A 399 9.14 -23.18 -3.09
C LEU A 399 8.93 -22.17 -1.96
N SER A 400 7.78 -22.21 -1.28
CA SER A 400 7.49 -21.37 -0.11
C SER A 400 8.43 -21.69 1.06
N CYS A 401 8.75 -22.97 1.29
CA CYS A 401 9.74 -23.37 2.30
C CYS A 401 11.14 -22.84 1.96
N LEU A 402 11.59 -22.98 0.70
CA LEU A 402 12.87 -22.43 0.25
C LEU A 402 12.92 -20.91 0.36
N ASN A 403 11.82 -20.25 0.02
CA ASN A 403 11.66 -18.81 0.19
C ASN A 403 11.73 -18.38 1.66
N PHE A 404 11.17 -19.15 2.58
CA PHE A 404 11.30 -18.88 4.01
C PHE A 404 12.75 -19.00 4.50
N LEU A 405 13.52 -19.98 4.00
CA LEU A 405 14.94 -20.09 4.33
C LEU A 405 15.74 -18.88 3.80
N ASN A 406 15.43 -18.45 2.58
CA ASN A 406 16.01 -17.23 2.00
C ASN A 406 15.63 -15.98 2.81
N TYR A 407 14.37 -15.88 3.23
CA TYR A 407 13.88 -14.83 4.12
C TYR A 407 14.65 -14.79 5.44
N LEU A 408 14.92 -15.93 6.08
CA LEU A 408 15.69 -15.98 7.32
C LEU A 408 17.10 -15.41 7.15
N TYR A 409 17.76 -15.72 6.02
CA TYR A 409 19.05 -15.14 5.69
C TYR A 409 18.98 -13.61 5.67
N TRP A 410 18.05 -13.03 4.89
CA TRP A 410 17.90 -11.57 4.81
C TRP A 410 17.43 -10.92 6.10
N ALA A 411 16.52 -11.56 6.84
CA ALA A 411 16.04 -11.07 8.12
C ALA A 411 17.17 -11.05 9.18
N SER A 412 18.09 -12.01 9.15
CA SER A 412 19.27 -12.02 10.01
C SER A 412 20.33 -10.98 9.61
N TRP A 413 20.38 -10.64 8.32
CA TRP A 413 21.28 -9.61 7.79
C TRP A 413 20.74 -8.19 8.00
N TYR A 414 19.42 -8.04 8.18
CA TYR A 414 18.76 -6.76 8.33
C TYR A 414 19.14 -6.05 9.64
N LYS A 415 19.54 -4.79 9.53
CA LYS A 415 19.82 -3.92 10.67
C LYS A 415 18.70 -2.88 10.79
N TYR A 416 17.98 -2.92 11.90
CA TYR A 416 16.96 -1.94 12.27
C TYR A 416 17.56 -0.55 12.42
N LYS A 417 16.75 0.49 12.16
CA LYS A 417 17.11 1.87 12.48
C LYS A 417 17.27 2.02 14.00
N THR A 418 18.35 2.67 14.46
CA THR A 418 18.53 3.01 15.87
C THR A 418 17.55 4.12 16.22
N GLU A 419 16.64 3.87 17.16
CA GLU A 419 15.79 4.92 17.72
C GLU A 419 16.68 5.82 18.60
N GLU A 420 16.87 7.09 18.20
CA GLU A 420 17.34 8.09 19.15
C GLU A 420 16.22 8.31 20.19
N PRO A 421 16.55 8.36 21.49
CA PRO A 421 15.56 8.61 22.52
C PRO A 421 14.92 9.98 22.27
N ASP A 422 13.59 9.96 22.18
CA ASP A 422 12.76 11.15 22.03
C ASP A 422 13.10 12.16 23.13
N HIS A 423 13.73 13.28 22.77
CA HIS A 423 14.04 14.37 23.69
C HIS A 423 12.80 15.16 24.14
N SER A 424 11.59 14.66 23.90
CA SER A 424 10.34 15.26 24.36
C SER A 424 9.83 14.76 25.73
N GLU A 425 10.56 13.89 26.44
CA GLU A 425 10.32 13.71 27.88
C GLU A 425 11.00 14.84 28.67
N PRO A 426 10.24 15.70 29.39
CA PRO A 426 10.85 16.65 30.31
C PRO A 426 11.56 15.83 31.40
N LYS A 427 12.89 16.00 31.49
CA LYS A 427 13.69 15.49 32.61
C LYS A 427 12.98 15.83 33.92
N PRO A 428 12.81 14.90 34.87
CA PRO A 428 12.34 15.24 36.19
C PRO A 428 13.28 16.31 36.76
N ILE A 429 12.72 17.46 37.12
CA ILE A 429 13.45 18.47 37.87
C ILE A 429 13.75 17.82 39.22
N ASP A 430 15.02 17.48 39.43
CA ASP A 430 15.53 16.96 40.70
C ASP A 430 15.55 18.13 41.69
N MET A 431 14.43 18.32 42.42
CA MET A 431 14.38 19.25 43.54
C MET A 431 15.07 18.61 44.75
N THR A 432 16.40 18.61 44.73
CA THR A 432 17.19 18.46 45.96
C THR A 432 17.48 19.85 46.53
N THR A 433 16.86 20.07 47.68
CA THR A 433 16.97 21.17 48.65
C THR A 433 18.33 21.88 48.67
N GLU A 434 18.39 23.11 48.16
CA GLU A 434 19.30 24.15 48.67
C GLU A 434 18.47 25.13 49.49
N GLN A 435 18.77 25.18 50.80
CA GLN A 435 18.19 26.11 51.76
C GLN A 435 18.76 27.51 51.53
N LEU A 436 17.88 28.50 51.33
CA LEU A 436 18.18 29.92 51.57
C LEU A 436 17.12 30.50 52.53
N PRO A 437 17.49 31.46 53.40
CA PRO A 437 16.79 31.73 54.65
C PRO A 437 15.49 32.53 54.46
N MET A 438 14.52 32.29 55.34
CA MET A 438 13.25 33.02 55.38
C MET A 438 13.45 34.51 55.69
N GLU A 439 12.85 35.36 54.86
CA GLU A 439 12.60 36.77 55.17
C GLU A 439 11.11 36.90 55.56
N GLU A 440 10.87 37.43 56.76
CA GLU A 440 9.56 37.57 57.40
C GLU A 440 8.64 38.55 56.66
N VAL A 441 7.38 38.16 56.48
CA VAL A 441 6.28 39.03 56.03
C VAL A 441 5.59 39.63 57.26
N PRO A 442 5.43 40.96 57.40
CA PRO A 442 4.65 41.53 58.49
C PRO A 442 3.14 41.51 58.19
N ASP A 443 2.38 41.18 59.24
CA ASP A 443 0.92 41.07 59.35
C ASP A 443 0.20 42.44 59.23
N PRO A 444 -0.94 42.58 58.52
CA PRO A 444 -1.61 43.86 58.32
C PRO A 444 -2.77 44.05 59.31
N THR A 445 -2.51 44.68 60.45
CA THR A 445 -3.58 45.31 61.25
C THR A 445 -3.04 46.48 62.07
N GLU A 446 -3.25 47.71 61.58
CA GLU A 446 -3.76 48.86 62.35
C GLU A 446 -3.69 50.13 61.49
N ALA A 447 -4.86 50.58 61.03
CA ALA A 447 -5.03 51.89 60.42
C ALA A 447 -5.48 52.90 61.49
N LYS A 448 -4.59 53.85 61.81
CA LYS A 448 -4.85 55.21 62.32
C LYS A 448 -3.65 56.02 61.83
N GLY A 449 -3.69 57.17 61.18
CA GLY A 449 -4.67 58.22 60.94
C GLY A 449 -3.81 59.45 60.60
N GLU A 450 -4.31 60.35 59.74
CA GLU A 450 -3.69 61.65 59.38
C GLU A 450 -2.44 61.53 58.45
N ASP A 451 -2.17 62.38 57.45
CA ASP A 451 -2.77 63.65 57.04
C ASP A 451 -2.46 63.95 55.54
N LEU A 452 -3.14 64.98 55.05
CA LEU A 452 -3.25 65.58 53.73
C LEU A 452 -1.99 65.85 52.85
N SER A 453 -2.32 66.01 51.55
CA SER A 453 -1.66 66.85 50.51
C SER A 453 -0.47 66.21 49.78
N THR A 454 -0.56 65.85 48.49
CA THR A 454 -0.88 66.72 47.34
C THR A 454 -1.45 65.93 46.15
N ARG A 455 -2.56 66.43 45.57
CA ARG A 455 -3.05 66.18 44.20
C ARG A 455 -2.34 67.16 43.22
N PRO A 456 -2.25 66.95 41.88
CA PRO A 456 -3.42 66.90 40.98
C PRO A 456 -3.38 65.85 39.82
N LEU A 457 -4.52 65.22 39.46
CA LEU A 457 -5.51 65.54 38.38
C LEU A 457 -5.01 65.13 36.96
N VAL A 458 -5.76 64.55 36.00
CA VAL A 458 -7.19 64.16 35.84
C VAL A 458 -7.33 63.45 34.48
N ALA A 459 -8.25 62.46 34.41
CA ALA A 459 -9.12 62.01 33.30
C ALA A 459 -8.50 61.60 31.93
N GLU A 460 -9.14 60.86 31.02
CA GLU A 460 -10.57 60.55 30.79
C GLU A 460 -10.68 59.37 29.80
N GLU A 461 -11.70 58.53 30.01
CA GLU A 461 -12.60 57.84 29.05
C GLU A 461 -12.11 57.13 27.75
N GLU A 462 -12.50 55.84 27.68
CA GLU A 462 -12.90 55.06 26.49
C GLU A 462 -14.04 55.75 25.70
N PRO A 463 -14.30 55.52 24.37
CA PRO A 463 -14.92 54.24 23.92
C PRO A 463 -14.83 53.83 22.41
N GLU A 464 -15.34 52.62 22.15
CA GLU A 464 -16.07 52.01 21.00
C GLU A 464 -15.96 52.45 19.52
N HIS A 465 -15.76 51.42 18.67
CA HIS A 465 -16.33 51.08 17.34
C HIS A 465 -17.04 52.12 16.45
N THR A 466 -16.65 52.22 15.16
CA THR A 466 -17.59 52.20 13.99
C THR A 466 -16.91 51.90 12.63
N GLU A 467 -17.69 51.32 11.70
CA GLU A 467 -17.42 51.02 10.28
C GLU A 467 -17.19 52.24 9.36
N ALA A 468 -16.51 52.07 8.20
CA ALA A 468 -17.04 52.36 6.83
C ALA A 468 -15.98 52.47 5.69
N LYS A 469 -16.24 51.72 4.60
CA LYS A 469 -16.15 52.00 3.14
C LYS A 469 -15.07 52.92 2.49
N ALA A 470 -14.30 52.28 1.59
CA ALA A 470 -14.03 52.56 0.15
C ALA A 470 -13.64 53.96 -0.40
N LYS A 471 -12.51 54.03 -1.14
CA LYS A 471 -12.42 54.61 -2.51
C LYS A 471 -11.08 54.37 -3.24
N ASP A 472 -11.23 54.23 -4.55
CA ASP A 472 -10.32 54.13 -5.71
C ASP A 472 -8.92 54.79 -5.68
N LEU A 473 -7.94 54.17 -6.37
CA LEU A 473 -7.24 54.85 -7.46
C LEU A 473 -6.58 53.85 -8.45
N SER A 474 -6.84 54.10 -9.73
CA SER A 474 -6.32 53.44 -10.93
C SER A 474 -5.06 54.16 -11.44
N THR A 475 -4.09 53.41 -11.95
CA THR A 475 -3.27 53.79 -13.12
C THR A 475 -2.71 52.52 -13.78
N GLY A 476 -3.09 52.28 -15.04
CA GLY A 476 -2.56 51.21 -15.90
C GLY A 476 -1.28 51.64 -16.66
N PRO A 477 -1.09 51.21 -17.92
CA PRO A 477 -0.49 49.92 -18.27
C PRO A 477 0.72 50.07 -19.23
N LEU A 478 1.52 49.00 -19.40
CA LEU A 478 2.53 48.88 -20.46
C LEU A 478 2.18 47.73 -21.42
N LEU A 479 1.94 48.13 -22.67
CA LEU A 479 1.76 47.37 -23.90
C LEU A 479 3.10 47.20 -24.60
N VAL A 480 3.39 46.00 -25.13
CA VAL A 480 4.13 45.72 -26.38
C VAL A 480 3.59 44.35 -26.87
N LYS A 481 2.64 44.23 -27.83
CA LYS A 481 2.74 44.27 -29.32
C LYS A 481 3.87 43.37 -29.86
N GLU A 482 3.74 42.47 -30.83
CA GLU A 482 2.92 42.24 -32.03
C GLU A 482 2.96 40.72 -32.31
N GLY A 483 1.92 40.05 -32.83
CA GLY A 483 1.47 40.05 -34.23
C GLY A 483 1.75 38.66 -34.83
N SER A 484 0.98 38.04 -35.73
CA SER A 484 -0.26 38.40 -36.42
C SER A 484 -0.78 37.14 -37.16
N THR A 485 -2.11 37.00 -37.25
CA THR A 485 -2.93 36.65 -38.45
C THR A 485 -2.73 35.31 -39.20
N VAL A 486 -3.75 34.43 -39.26
CA VAL A 486 -4.77 34.24 -40.36
C VAL A 486 -4.53 32.83 -40.96
N ASP A 487 -5.49 31.94 -41.31
CA ASP A 487 -6.83 32.08 -41.87
C ASP A 487 -7.70 30.83 -41.57
N GLY A 488 -9.02 30.96 -41.74
CA GLY A 488 -9.97 29.84 -41.81
C GLY A 488 -10.78 29.89 -43.10
N GLY A 489 -11.22 28.74 -43.62
CA GLY A 489 -12.12 28.62 -44.78
C GLY A 489 -11.79 27.39 -45.64
N VAL A 490 -12.45 26.23 -45.51
CA VAL A 490 -13.75 25.79 -46.08
C VAL A 490 -13.64 25.24 -47.53
N THR A 491 -14.51 24.25 -47.82
CA THR A 491 -14.83 23.51 -49.07
C THR A 491 -14.00 22.24 -49.35
N GLU A 492 -14.51 21.00 -49.34
CA GLU A 492 -15.69 20.31 -49.93
C GLU A 492 -15.34 19.57 -51.24
N VAL A 493 -16.00 18.41 -51.44
CA VAL A 493 -16.27 17.68 -52.70
C VAL A 493 -15.52 16.36 -53.00
N HIS A 494 -16.34 15.28 -53.04
CA HIS A 494 -16.39 14.05 -53.87
C HIS A 494 -15.09 13.27 -54.24
N GLU A 495 -15.06 11.94 -54.37
CA GLU A 495 -15.94 10.99 -55.08
C GLU A 495 -15.78 9.56 -54.49
N GLY A 496 -16.85 8.75 -54.48
CA GLY A 496 -16.75 7.28 -54.61
C GLY A 496 -16.93 6.89 -56.08
N PRO A 497 -17.39 5.69 -56.46
CA PRO A 497 -17.28 4.34 -55.88
C PRO A 497 -16.75 3.33 -56.93
N SER A 498 -16.67 2.03 -56.63
CA SER A 498 -16.78 0.86 -57.55
C SER A 498 -16.37 -0.41 -56.78
N SER A 499 -17.25 -1.34 -56.38
CA SER A 499 -18.10 -2.29 -57.11
C SER A 499 -17.45 -3.67 -57.33
N VAL A 500 -18.07 -4.69 -56.71
CA VAL A 500 -18.40 -6.03 -57.26
C VAL A 500 -17.26 -7.07 -57.36
N GLN A 501 -17.38 -8.18 -56.61
CA GLN A 501 -17.66 -9.50 -57.19
C GLN A 501 -18.04 -10.55 -56.13
N THR A 502 -19.16 -11.22 -56.45
CA THR A 502 -19.80 -12.43 -55.92
C THR A 502 -19.03 -13.72 -56.27
N GLU A 503 -19.11 -14.74 -55.41
CA GLU A 503 -19.31 -16.18 -55.71
C GLU A 503 -19.28 -16.96 -54.36
N ASP A 504 -20.42 -17.40 -53.81
CA ASP A 504 -21.10 -18.70 -54.00
C ASP A 504 -20.21 -19.96 -53.88
N SER A 505 -20.38 -20.75 -52.82
CA SER A 505 -20.94 -22.13 -52.88
C SER A 505 -20.61 -23.03 -51.66
N LYS A 506 -21.70 -23.54 -51.05
CA LYS A 506 -21.96 -24.92 -50.55
C LYS A 506 -20.80 -25.80 -50.03
N GLN A 507 -20.93 -26.34 -48.80
CA GLN A 507 -21.44 -27.71 -48.53
C GLN A 507 -21.46 -28.08 -47.03
N GLN A 508 -22.43 -28.92 -46.68
CA GLN A 508 -22.86 -29.44 -45.38
C GLN A 508 -22.00 -30.62 -44.84
N PRO A 509 -22.28 -31.14 -43.62
CA PRO A 509 -21.41 -32.00 -42.82
C PRO A 509 -21.76 -33.51 -42.86
N THR A 510 -20.82 -34.34 -42.40
CA THR A 510 -20.94 -35.73 -41.87
C THR A 510 -19.57 -36.08 -41.24
N SER A 511 -19.40 -36.77 -40.11
CA SER A 511 -20.22 -37.63 -39.23
C SER A 511 -19.71 -37.52 -37.80
#